data_AF-A0A3E1EJD2-F1
#
_entry.id   AF-A0A3E1EJD2-F1
#
_cell.length_a   1.000
_cell.length_b   1.000
_cell.length_c   1.000
_cell.angle_alpha   90.00
_cell.angle_beta   90.00
_cell.angle_gamma   90.00
#
_symmetry.space_group_name_H-M   'P 1'
#
loop_
_entity.id
_entity.type
_entity.pdbx_description
1 polymer ?
#
loop_
_entity_poly.entity_id
_entity_poly.type
_entity_poly.pdbx_seq_one_letter_code
_entity_poly.pdbx_strand_id
1 'polypeptide(L)'
;NLMVLHEDLLLREHGIVNEAENRRREKRLKKEQETARKAGRTVPPLRQSLQRCTQRTVKFVRWLRAFLFRDAPWTATLDALRRVYRTP
;
A
#
# COMPACT_ATOMS: atom_id res chain seq x y z
N ASN A 1 -13.39 0.79 -6.23
CA ASN A 1 -11.99 0.62 -6.70
C ASN A 1 -11.57 -0.84 -6.44
N LEU A 2 -11.55 -1.69 -7.46
CA LEU A 2 -11.34 -3.14 -7.32
C LEU A 2 -9.96 -3.50 -6.74
N MET A 3 -8.93 -2.71 -7.07
CA MET A 3 -7.58 -2.89 -6.53
C MET A 3 -7.51 -2.66 -5.02
N VAL A 4 -8.39 -1.82 -4.47
CA VAL A 4 -8.47 -1.61 -3.02
C VAL A 4 -9.02 -2.86 -2.33
N LEU A 5 -10.12 -3.39 -2.88
CA LEU A 5 -10.75 -4.61 -2.38
C LEU A 5 -9.81 -5.81 -2.50
N HIS A 6 -9.03 -5.89 -3.58
CA HIS A 6 -8.08 -6.98 -3.76
C HIS A 6 -6.91 -6.94 -2.77
N GLU A 7 -6.31 -5.77 -2.50
CA GLU A 7 -5.27 -5.66 -1.45
C GLU A 7 -5.82 -6.01 -0.06
N ASP A 8 -7.06 -5.62 0.23
CA ASP A 8 -7.72 -5.97 1.48
C ASP A 8 -8.00 -7.48 1.60
N LEU A 9 -8.41 -8.14 0.51
CA LEU A 9 -8.54 -9.60 0.45
C LEU A 9 -7.18 -10.30 0.63
N LEU A 10 -6.13 -9.83 -0.05
CA LEU A 10 -4.76 -10.35 0.09
C LEU A 10 -4.25 -10.26 1.54
N LEU A 11 -4.61 -9.20 2.26
CA LEU A 11 -4.32 -9.07 3.68
C LEU A 11 -5.12 -10.09 4.50
N ARG A 12 -6.45 -10.12 4.35
CA ARG A 12 -7.34 -10.96 5.18
C ARG A 12 -7.11 -12.45 4.99
N GLU A 13 -6.92 -12.91 3.75
CA GLU A 13 -6.85 -14.33 3.42
C GLU A 13 -5.42 -14.86 3.33
N HIS A 14 -4.43 -14.00 3.07
CA HIS A 14 -3.05 -14.43 2.82
C HIS A 14 -1.99 -13.69 3.64
N GLY A 15 -2.39 -12.72 4.48
CA GLY A 15 -1.49 -11.93 5.31
C GLY A 15 -0.51 -11.07 4.51
N ILE A 16 -0.79 -10.78 3.24
CA ILE A 16 0.14 -10.05 2.37
C ILE A 16 -0.14 -8.55 2.44
N VAL A 17 0.84 -7.80 2.93
CA VAL A 17 0.78 -6.34 3.04
C VAL A 17 2.12 -5.70 2.67
N ASN A 18 2.07 -4.52 2.08
CA ASN A 18 3.27 -3.75 1.73
C ASN A 18 3.71 -2.87 2.90
N GLU A 19 4.38 -3.48 3.87
CA GLU A 19 4.86 -2.78 5.07
C GLU A 19 5.84 -1.64 4.77
N ALA A 20 6.64 -1.78 3.70
CA ALA A 20 7.54 -0.72 3.27
C ALA A 20 6.76 0.55 2.87
N GLU A 21 5.63 0.39 2.17
CA GLU A 21 4.78 1.53 1.84
C GLU A 21 4.03 2.08 3.04
N ASN A 22 3.54 1.22 3.95
CA ASN A 22 2.91 1.68 5.19
C ASN A 22 3.87 2.59 5.98
N ARG A 23 5.12 2.16 6.19
CA ARG A 23 6.17 2.99 6.81
C ARG A 23 6.43 4.29 6.06
N ARG A 24 6.45 4.27 4.72
CA ARG A 24 6.60 5.49 3.91
C ARG A 24 5.42 6.45 4.09
N ARG A 25 4.19 5.95 4.18
CA ARG A 25 2.98 6.74 4.45
C ARG A 25 3.06 7.38 5.84
N GLU A 26 3.34 6.59 6.86
CA GLU A 26 3.51 7.09 8.24
C GLU A 26 4.59 8.17 8.35
N LYS A 27 5.76 7.95 7.72
CA LYS A 27 6.84 8.95 7.72
C LYS A 27 6.43 10.26 7.05
N ARG A 28 5.66 10.20 5.95
CA ARG A 28 5.11 11.39 5.30
C ARG A 28 4.08 12.08 6.19
N LEU A 29 3.17 11.34 6.82
CA LEU A 29 2.19 11.89 7.77
C LEU A 29 2.88 12.60 8.93
N LYS A 30 3.88 11.97 9.56
CA LYS A 30 4.65 12.59 10.65
C LYS A 30 5.31 13.90 10.20
N LYS A 31 5.94 13.91 9.02
CA LYS A 31 6.54 15.12 8.45
C LYS A 31 5.50 16.22 8.22
N GLU A 32 4.34 15.89 7.66
CA GLU A 32 3.25 16.85 7.46
C GLU A 32 2.72 17.41 8.79
N GLN A 33 2.56 16.57 9.80
CA GLN A 33 2.14 16.96 11.14
C GLN A 33 3.17 17.90 11.80
N GLU A 34 4.46 17.59 11.70
CA GLU A 34 5.53 18.44 12.19
C GLU A 34 5.55 19.81 11.51
N THR A 35 5.40 19.84 10.17
CA THR A 35 5.33 21.10 9.41
C THR A 35 4.11 21.92 9.80
N ALA A 36 2.93 21.29 9.94
CA ALA A 36 1.73 21.98 10.38
C ALA A 36 1.90 22.56 11.79
N ARG A 37 2.46 21.78 12.72
CA ARG A 37 2.69 22.21 14.11
C ARG A 37 3.65 23.41 14.18
N LYS A 38 4.73 23.40 13.39
CA LYS A 38 5.66 24.55 13.28
C LYS A 38 4.97 25.81 12.76
N ALA A 39 3.92 25.67 11.96
CA ALA A 39 3.11 26.78 11.46
C ALA A 39 1.91 27.13 12.35
N GLY A 40 1.80 26.55 13.56
CA GLY A 40 0.67 26.78 14.47
C GLY A 40 -0.65 26.16 14.02
N ARG A 41 -0.59 25.17 13.11
CA ARG A 41 -1.77 24.49 12.53
C ARG A 41 -1.77 23.00 12.88
N THR A 42 -2.93 22.37 12.72
CA THR A 42 -3.09 20.92 12.85
C THR A 42 -3.48 20.30 11.51
N VAL A 43 -3.11 19.03 11.29
CA VAL A 43 -3.54 18.29 10.11
C VAL A 43 -4.96 17.79 10.35
N PRO A 44 -5.95 18.05 9.47
CA PRO A 44 -7.32 17.59 9.65
C PRO A 44 -7.42 16.06 9.78
N PRO A 45 -8.26 15.51 10.67
CA PRO A 45 -8.37 14.06 10.91
C PRO A 45 -8.60 13.24 9.64
N LEU A 46 -9.46 13.72 8.73
CA LEU A 46 -9.71 13.08 7.43
C LEU A 46 -8.44 12.94 6.58
N ARG A 47 -7.54 13.92 6.66
CA ARG A 47 -6.28 13.88 5.92
C ARG A 47 -5.27 12.93 6.57
N GLN A 48 -5.40 12.69 7.87
CA GLN A 48 -4.61 11.70 8.59
C GLN A 48 -5.08 10.27 8.23
N SER A 49 -6.39 10.05 8.17
CA SER A 49 -6.98 8.72 7.91
C SER A 49 -7.00 8.32 6.44
N LEU A 50 -7.17 9.27 5.52
CA LEU A 50 -7.35 8.99 4.09
C LEU A 50 -6.11 9.31 3.24
N GLN A 51 -4.90 9.22 3.81
CA GLN A 51 -3.68 9.49 3.05
C GLN A 51 -3.59 8.63 1.78
N ARG A 52 -3.95 9.24 0.65
CA ARG A 52 -3.87 8.66 -0.70
C ARG A 52 -4.41 7.22 -0.74
N CYS A 53 -5.56 7.01 -0.12
CA CYS A 53 -6.25 5.72 -0.04
C CYS A 53 -6.50 5.09 -1.43
N THR A 54 -6.52 5.90 -2.49
CA THR A 54 -6.68 5.49 -3.88
C THR A 54 -5.37 5.26 -4.64
N GLN A 55 -4.23 5.80 -4.19
CA GLN A 55 -2.93 5.52 -4.83
C GLN A 55 -2.40 4.16 -4.40
N ARG A 56 -2.33 3.25 -5.37
CA ARG A 56 -1.73 1.93 -5.23
C ARG A 56 -0.26 1.98 -5.56
N THR A 57 0.50 1.09 -4.95
CA THR A 57 1.95 1.03 -5.21
C THR A 57 2.18 0.54 -6.64
N VAL A 58 3.17 1.12 -7.32
CA VAL A 58 3.60 0.65 -8.64
C VAL A 58 3.98 -0.84 -8.60
N LYS A 59 4.54 -1.30 -7.48
CA LYS A 59 4.86 -2.70 -7.20
C LYS A 59 3.61 -3.60 -7.31
N PHE A 60 2.51 -3.23 -6.65
CA PHE A 60 1.24 -3.97 -6.72
C PHE A 60 0.66 -3.97 -8.15
N VAL A 61 0.63 -2.80 -8.81
CA VAL A 61 0.09 -2.70 -10.18
C VAL A 61 0.93 -3.52 -11.17
N ARG A 62 2.25 -3.51 -11.05
CA ARG A 62 3.15 -4.33 -11.89
C ARG A 62 2.94 -5.82 -11.66
N TRP A 63 2.82 -6.25 -10.41
CA TRP A 63 2.52 -7.63 -10.08
C TRP A 63 1.16 -8.06 -10.65
N LEU A 64 0.12 -7.25 -10.46
CA LEU A 64 -1.21 -7.53 -10.99
C LEU A 64 -1.16 -7.70 -12.51
N ARG A 65 -0.52 -6.77 -13.23
CA ARG A 65 -0.37 -6.87 -14.69
C ARG A 65 0.42 -8.10 -15.15
N ALA A 66 1.41 -8.54 -14.37
CA ALA A 66 2.24 -9.69 -14.73
C ALA A 66 1.50 -11.04 -14.60
N PHE A 67 0.50 -11.11 -13.72
CA PHE A 67 -0.19 -12.36 -13.39
C PHE A 67 -1.69 -12.38 -13.73
N LEU A 68 -2.30 -11.24 -14.06
CA LEU A 68 -3.73 -11.15 -14.34
C LEU A 68 -4.18 -12.01 -15.53
N PHE A 69 -3.32 -12.17 -16.54
CA PHE A 69 -3.62 -12.92 -17.76
C PHE A 69 -2.68 -14.10 -17.99
N ARG A 70 -1.86 -14.44 -16.98
CA ARG A 70 -0.92 -15.56 -17.07
C ARG A 70 -1.56 -16.77 -16.41
N ASP A 71 -1.47 -17.91 -17.09
CA ASP A 71 -1.76 -19.19 -16.47
C ASP A 71 -0.61 -19.54 -15.51
N ALA A 72 -0.85 -19.34 -14.22
CA ALA A 72 0.10 -19.61 -13.15
C ALA A 72 -0.67 -20.03 -11.89
N PRO A 73 -0.15 -21.01 -11.13
CA PRO A 73 -0.75 -21.39 -9.86
C PRO A 73 -0.85 -20.18 -8.92
N TRP A 74 -2.01 -20.00 -8.29
CA TRP A 74 -2.27 -18.87 -7.39
C TRP A 74 -1.22 -18.73 -6.29
N THR A 75 -0.78 -19.85 -5.71
CA THR A 75 0.29 -19.86 -4.69
C THR A 75 1.60 -19.26 -5.20
N ALA A 76 1.98 -19.58 -6.44
CA ALA A 76 3.20 -19.06 -7.06
C ALA A 76 3.13 -17.54 -7.31
N THR A 77 1.94 -17.02 -7.67
CA THR A 77 1.74 -15.59 -7.87
C THR A 77 1.81 -14.83 -6.53
N LEU A 78 1.21 -15.39 -5.46
CA LEU A 78 1.31 -14.84 -4.09
C LEU A 78 2.75 -14.77 -3.60
N ASP A 79 3.55 -15.81 -3.84
CA ASP A 79 4.96 -15.81 -3.47
C ASP A 79 5.77 -14.77 -4.23
N ALA A 80 5.45 -14.55 -5.51
CA ALA A 80 6.04 -13.45 -6.27
C ALA A 80 5.68 -12.09 -5.64
N LEU A 81 4.44 -11.89 -5.19
CA LEU A 81 4.03 -10.65 -4.53
C LEU A 81 4.81 -10.41 -3.23
N ARG A 82 4.96 -11.46 -2.40
CA ARG A 82 5.75 -11.39 -1.15
C ARG A 82 7.19 -10.95 -1.43
N ARG A 83 7.83 -11.52 -2.45
CA ARG A 83 9.18 -11.12 -2.87
C ARG A 83 9.23 -9.65 -3.29
N VAL A 84 8.27 -9.21 -4.10
CA VAL A 84 8.18 -7.81 -4.55
C VAL A 84 8.04 -6.86 -3.36
N TYR A 85 7.23 -7.17 -2.35
CA TYR A 85 7.05 -6.31 -1.17
C TYR A 85 8.24 -6.30 -0.21
N ARG A 86 9.10 -7.34 -0.21
CA ARG A 86 10.34 -7.37 0.58
C ARG A 86 11.46 -6.50 0.02
N THR A 87 11.40 -6.16 -1.27
CA THR A 87 12.41 -5.27 -1.86
C THR A 87 12.27 -3.84 -1.32
N PRO A 88 13.38 -3.12 -1.06
CA PRO A 88 13.34 -1.73 -0.58
C PRO A 88 12.55 -0.77 -1.51
#